data_AF-A0A2V9W0F7-F1
#
_entry.id   AF-A0A2V9W0F7-F1
#
_cell.length_a   1.000
_cell.length_b   1.000
_cell.length_c   1.000
_cell.angle_alpha   90.00
_cell.angle_beta   90.00
_cell.angle_gamma   90.00
#
_symmetry.space_group_name_H-M   'P 1'
#
loop_
_entity.id
_entity.type
_entity.pdbx_description
1 polymer ?
#
loop_
_entity_poly.entity_id
_entity_poly.type
_entity_poly.pdbx_seq_one_letter_code
_entity_poly.pdbx_strand_id
1 'polypeptide(L)'
;MFATRPWRSLHTRSVQSFSPGEQIPNLLPGDFILTHGTSWTSRMIRWGEAIRYRGADKPFARWNHAAIFINEQGDIIEALGGGVQQRNISIYKDTEYHVVHLENVIDVNRTHEVEFAQACLHNHYGWLTIVSIALSLLTGSKLGFGVDGQEICSALVARCLERTGEIFPTDPWHIMPADLAKYYGVLPEDPNAPVGIVPAPDVGRQACST
;
A
#
# COMPACT_ATOMS: atom_id res chain seq x y z
N MET A 1 0.38 20.89 -22.92
CA MET A 1 0.11 21.10 -21.48
C MET A 1 -0.79 19.96 -21.05
N PHE A 2 -0.25 18.89 -20.44
CA PHE A 2 -1.09 17.78 -19.98
C PHE A 2 -1.89 18.27 -18.77
N ALA A 3 -3.22 18.18 -18.84
CA ALA A 3 -4.07 18.53 -17.71
C ALA A 3 -3.67 17.68 -16.49
N THR A 4 -3.45 18.33 -15.36
CA THR A 4 -3.25 17.62 -14.09
C THR A 4 -4.53 16.86 -13.76
N ARG A 5 -4.45 15.53 -13.72
CA ARG A 5 -5.55 14.67 -13.31
C ARG A 5 -6.01 15.07 -11.89
N PRO A 6 -7.32 15.09 -11.61
CA PRO A 6 -7.84 15.50 -10.31
C PRO A 6 -7.50 14.47 -9.22
N TRP A 7 -7.25 14.95 -8.00
CA TRP A 7 -7.10 14.12 -6.81
C TRP A 7 -8.49 13.75 -6.26
N ARG A 8 -9.18 12.85 -6.96
CA ARG A 8 -10.53 12.42 -6.59
C ARG A 8 -10.70 10.93 -6.89
N SER A 9 -10.99 10.14 -5.87
CA SER A 9 -11.38 8.73 -6.04
C SER A 9 -12.69 8.62 -6.83
N LEU A 10 -12.75 7.63 -7.71
CA LEU A 10 -13.99 7.29 -8.40
C LEU A 10 -14.95 6.56 -7.47
N HIS A 11 -14.40 5.75 -6.56
CA HIS A 11 -15.18 5.03 -5.57
C HIS A 11 -15.34 5.87 -4.29
N THR A 12 -16.53 5.79 -3.70
CA THR A 12 -16.74 6.26 -2.32
C THR A 12 -16.00 5.31 -1.38
N ARG A 13 -15.67 5.79 -0.20
CA ARG A 13 -14.94 5.00 0.79
C ARG A 13 -15.58 5.14 2.16
N SER A 14 -15.49 4.06 2.93
CA SER A 14 -15.46 4.13 4.38
C SER A 14 -14.09 3.70 4.88
N VAL A 15 -13.59 4.38 5.90
CA VAL A 15 -12.33 4.05 6.54
C VAL A 15 -12.65 3.57 7.94
N GLN A 16 -12.17 2.39 8.29
CA GLN A 16 -12.28 1.83 9.63
C GLN A 16 -10.88 1.65 10.20
N SER A 17 -10.65 2.24 11.35
CA SER A 17 -9.38 2.12 12.07
C SER A 17 -9.46 0.97 13.05
N PHE A 18 -8.37 0.22 13.18
CA PHE A 18 -8.27 -0.88 14.12
C PHE A 18 -7.05 -0.70 15.00
N SER A 19 -7.29 -0.66 16.30
CA SER A 19 -6.26 -0.69 17.33
C SER A 19 -5.66 -2.09 17.45
N PRO A 20 -4.46 -2.23 18.02
CA PRO A 20 -3.87 -3.53 18.31
C PRO A 20 -4.84 -4.46 19.07
N GLY A 21 -5.08 -5.64 18.52
CA GLY A 21 -5.95 -6.69 19.07
C GLY A 21 -7.41 -6.64 18.60
N GLU A 22 -7.82 -5.61 17.86
CA GLU A 22 -9.19 -5.52 17.32
C GLU A 22 -9.38 -6.42 16.09
N GLN A 23 -10.58 -6.99 15.98
CA GLN A 23 -10.98 -7.83 14.85
C GLN A 23 -11.72 -6.99 13.81
N ILE A 24 -11.51 -7.33 12.54
CA ILE A 24 -12.13 -6.63 11.42
C ILE A 24 -13.44 -7.33 11.03
N PRO A 25 -14.59 -6.70 11.20
CA PRO A 25 -15.84 -7.21 10.65
C PRO A 25 -15.94 -6.90 9.14
N ASN A 26 -16.62 -7.76 8.39
CA ASN A 26 -17.08 -7.50 7.02
C ASN A 26 -15.96 -7.13 6.02
N LEU A 27 -14.88 -7.91 6.02
CA LEU A 27 -13.83 -7.79 5.02
C LEU A 27 -14.35 -8.18 3.64
N LEU A 28 -14.05 -7.38 2.61
CA LEU A 28 -14.33 -7.72 1.23
C LEU A 28 -13.04 -7.84 0.40
N PRO A 29 -12.95 -8.80 -0.54
CA PRO A 29 -11.86 -8.85 -1.50
C PRO A 29 -11.77 -7.55 -2.30
N GLY A 30 -10.56 -6.99 -2.44
CA GLY A 30 -10.32 -5.69 -3.10
C GLY A 30 -10.30 -4.50 -2.14
N ASP A 31 -10.77 -4.64 -0.91
CA ASP A 31 -10.49 -3.64 0.13
C ASP A 31 -8.99 -3.70 0.47
N PHE A 32 -8.43 -2.62 1.00
CA PHE A 32 -7.00 -2.57 1.31
C PHE A 32 -6.73 -1.95 2.67
N ILE A 33 -5.56 -2.24 3.22
CA ILE A 33 -5.09 -1.66 4.47
C ILE A 33 -4.00 -0.62 4.22
N LEU A 34 -3.95 0.36 5.10
CA LEU A 34 -2.79 1.20 5.34
C LEU A 34 -2.32 0.97 6.77
N THR A 35 -1.01 0.82 6.94
CA THR A 35 -0.42 0.63 8.26
C THR A 35 0.91 1.37 8.36
N HIS A 36 1.41 1.47 9.58
CA HIS A 36 2.69 2.06 9.90
C HIS A 36 3.48 1.09 10.79
N GLY A 37 4.72 0.81 10.42
CA GLY A 37 5.61 0.04 11.28
C GLY A 37 7.09 0.34 11.11
N THR A 38 7.90 -0.42 11.85
CA THR A 38 9.33 -0.18 12.01
C THR A 38 10.23 -0.78 10.91
N SER A 39 9.71 -1.62 10.01
CA SER A 39 10.52 -2.33 9.02
C SER A 39 11.03 -1.48 7.82
N TRP A 40 11.94 -2.07 7.04
CA TRP A 40 13.21 -1.56 6.48
C TRP A 40 13.22 -0.35 5.51
N THR A 41 12.10 0.12 4.96
CA THR A 41 12.05 1.37 4.17
C THR A 41 11.74 2.62 5.01
N SER A 42 11.46 2.43 6.31
CA SER A 42 10.90 3.44 7.22
C SER A 42 11.73 4.72 7.39
N ARG A 43 13.02 4.77 7.08
CA ARG A 43 13.80 6.03 7.17
C ARG A 43 13.88 6.78 5.84
N MET A 44 13.92 6.09 4.70
CA MET A 44 14.15 6.73 3.40
C MET A 44 12.83 7.25 2.80
N ILE A 45 11.76 6.44 2.92
CA ILE A 45 10.42 6.82 2.51
C ILE A 45 9.86 7.91 3.42
N ARG A 46 9.94 7.76 4.76
CA ARG A 46 9.50 8.83 5.68
C ARG A 46 10.26 10.14 5.48
N TRP A 47 11.53 10.10 5.09
CA TRP A 47 12.31 11.32 4.83
C TRP A 47 11.89 12.00 3.52
N GLY A 48 11.64 11.23 2.45
CA GLY A 48 11.11 11.76 1.20
C GLY A 48 9.65 12.23 1.30
N GLU A 49 8.81 11.50 2.02
CA GLU A 49 7.42 11.89 2.34
C GLU A 49 7.40 13.13 3.24
N ALA A 50 8.23 13.23 4.28
CA ALA A 50 8.30 14.44 5.11
C ALA A 50 8.79 15.69 4.35
N ILE A 51 9.50 15.52 3.23
CA ILE A 51 9.87 16.62 2.34
C ILE A 51 8.69 17.05 1.47
N ARG A 52 7.91 16.09 0.94
CA ARG A 52 6.78 16.34 0.03
C ARG A 52 5.46 16.70 0.74
N TYR A 53 5.20 16.12 1.90
CA TYR A 53 3.99 16.29 2.72
C TYR A 53 4.29 17.20 3.91
N ARG A 54 4.18 18.51 3.67
CA ARG A 54 4.36 19.57 4.68
C ARG A 54 3.06 20.32 4.91
N GLY A 55 2.97 21.02 6.04
CA GLY A 55 1.78 21.80 6.39
C GLY A 55 0.54 20.92 6.55
N ALA A 56 -0.53 21.23 5.83
CA ALA A 56 -1.81 20.53 5.90
C ALA A 56 -1.73 19.04 5.51
N ASP A 57 -0.75 18.66 4.70
CA ASP A 57 -0.58 17.31 4.18
C ASP A 57 0.24 16.39 5.11
N LYS A 58 0.85 16.96 6.16
CA LYS A 58 1.73 16.23 7.10
C LYS A 58 1.09 14.97 7.72
N PRO A 59 -0.21 14.94 8.08
CA PRO A 59 -0.82 13.75 8.69
C PRO A 59 -0.78 12.49 7.79
N PHE A 60 -0.81 12.66 6.46
CA PHE A 60 -0.83 11.53 5.52
C PHE A 60 0.52 10.79 5.43
N ALA A 61 1.63 11.44 5.82
CA ALA A 61 2.96 10.83 5.81
C ALA A 61 3.23 9.86 6.97
N ARG A 62 2.19 9.50 7.76
CA ARG A 62 2.31 8.48 8.81
C ARG A 62 2.39 7.07 8.22
N TRP A 63 1.65 6.82 7.15
CA TRP A 63 1.51 5.52 6.53
C TRP A 63 2.76 5.16 5.76
N ASN A 64 3.29 3.95 5.95
CA ASN A 64 4.50 3.49 5.25
C ASN A 64 4.36 2.12 4.60
N HIS A 65 3.19 1.49 4.74
CA HIS A 65 2.90 0.21 4.14
C HIS A 65 1.43 0.09 3.73
N ALA A 66 1.19 -0.69 2.68
CA ALA A 66 -0.14 -0.98 2.15
C ALA A 66 -0.22 -2.45 1.74
N ALA A 67 -1.39 -3.06 1.90
CA ALA A 67 -1.66 -4.43 1.45
C ALA A 67 -3.13 -4.56 1.05
N ILE A 68 -3.46 -5.51 0.18
CA ILE A 68 -4.81 -5.70 -0.34
C ILE A 68 -5.42 -7.01 0.16
N PHE A 69 -6.69 -7.00 0.56
CA PHE A 69 -7.46 -8.19 0.89
C PHE A 69 -7.84 -8.96 -0.36
N ILE A 70 -7.69 -10.28 -0.33
CA ILE A 70 -8.07 -11.18 -1.42
C ILE A 70 -9.28 -12.05 -1.09
N ASN A 71 -9.70 -12.08 0.17
CA ASN A 71 -10.89 -12.80 0.61
C ASN A 71 -11.46 -12.22 1.92
N GLU A 72 -12.64 -12.71 2.30
CA GLU A 72 -13.34 -12.30 3.52
C GLU A 72 -12.72 -12.90 4.81
N GLN A 73 -11.81 -13.87 4.68
CA GLN A 73 -11.10 -14.51 5.80
C GLN A 73 -9.90 -13.68 6.28
N GLY A 74 -9.63 -12.56 5.61
CA GLY A 74 -8.55 -11.65 5.93
C GLY A 74 -7.20 -12.06 5.36
N ASP A 75 -7.18 -12.89 4.32
CA ASP A 75 -5.94 -13.07 3.57
C ASP A 75 -5.63 -11.81 2.76
N ILE A 76 -4.37 -11.44 2.80
CA ILE A 76 -3.82 -10.26 2.17
C ILE A 76 -2.68 -10.62 1.23
N ILE A 77 -2.50 -9.84 0.18
CA ILE A 77 -1.29 -9.83 -0.64
C ILE A 77 -0.55 -8.51 -0.40
N GLU A 78 0.74 -8.62 -0.12
CA GLU A 78 1.61 -7.49 0.18
C GLU A 78 2.98 -7.65 -0.48
N ALA A 79 3.59 -6.52 -0.85
CA ALA A 79 4.98 -6.48 -1.30
C ALA A 79 5.89 -6.06 -0.15
N LEU A 80 6.76 -6.96 0.30
CA LEU A 80 7.80 -6.69 1.30
C LEU A 80 9.20 -6.89 0.71
N GLY A 81 10.25 -6.58 1.47
CA GLY A 81 11.64 -6.73 1.02
C GLY A 81 12.02 -8.11 0.44
N GLY A 82 11.28 -9.17 0.79
CA GLY A 82 11.44 -10.52 0.24
C GLY A 82 10.68 -10.80 -1.06
N GLY A 83 9.85 -9.87 -1.54
CA GLY A 83 8.97 -10.03 -2.70
C GLY A 83 7.49 -9.88 -2.34
N VAL A 84 6.63 -10.12 -3.32
CA VAL A 84 5.18 -10.18 -3.15
C VAL A 84 4.78 -11.53 -2.57
N GLN A 85 4.03 -11.51 -1.47
CA GLN A 85 3.67 -12.69 -0.69
C GLN A 85 2.21 -12.60 -0.23
N GLN A 86 1.57 -13.76 -0.08
CA GLN A 86 0.25 -13.89 0.52
C GLN A 86 0.40 -14.25 2.00
N ARG A 87 -0.31 -13.53 2.88
CA ARG A 87 -0.34 -13.75 4.33
C ARG A 87 -1.75 -13.52 4.86
N ASN A 88 -1.95 -13.74 6.15
CA ASN A 88 -3.20 -13.41 6.81
C ASN A 88 -3.04 -12.13 7.65
N ILE A 89 -4.07 -11.27 7.67
CA ILE A 89 -4.10 -9.99 8.40
C ILE A 89 -3.79 -10.14 9.89
N SER A 90 -4.00 -11.32 10.48
CA SER A 90 -3.62 -11.62 11.86
C SER A 90 -2.15 -11.40 12.20
N ILE A 91 -1.24 -11.36 11.19
CA ILE A 91 0.15 -10.96 11.40
C ILE A 91 0.24 -9.53 11.95
N TYR A 92 -0.71 -8.65 11.59
CA TYR A 92 -0.80 -7.26 12.00
C TYR A 92 -1.58 -7.06 13.30
N LYS A 93 -1.94 -8.13 14.02
CA LYS A 93 -2.72 -8.06 15.26
C LYS A 93 -2.18 -7.06 16.29
N ASP A 94 -0.85 -6.90 16.37
CA ASP A 94 -0.19 -6.04 17.36
C ASP A 94 0.17 -4.66 16.78
N THR A 95 -0.39 -4.29 15.63
CA THR A 95 -0.10 -3.07 14.87
C THR A 95 -1.40 -2.34 14.55
N GLU A 96 -1.38 -1.00 14.62
CA GLU A 96 -2.49 -0.19 14.13
C GLU A 96 -2.55 -0.28 12.59
N TYR A 97 -3.73 -0.58 12.06
CA TYR A 97 -3.98 -0.53 10.63
C TYR A 97 -5.36 0.05 10.36
N HIS A 98 -5.50 0.68 9.20
CA HIS A 98 -6.73 1.30 8.73
C HIS A 98 -7.18 0.55 7.50
N VAL A 99 -8.41 0.06 7.51
CA VAL A 99 -9.04 -0.61 6.36
C VAL A 99 -9.80 0.43 5.56
N VAL A 100 -9.53 0.47 4.27
CA VAL A 100 -10.25 1.30 3.30
C VAL A 100 -11.21 0.39 2.54
N HIS A 101 -12.50 0.53 2.82
CA HIS A 101 -13.55 -0.19 2.12
C HIS A 101 -13.95 0.59 0.88
N LEU A 102 -13.94 -0.09 -0.27
CA LEU A 102 -14.37 0.52 -1.52
C LEU A 102 -15.88 0.35 -1.72
N GLU A 103 -16.61 1.44 -1.77
CA GLU A 103 -18.05 1.41 -1.99
C GLU A 103 -18.37 1.51 -3.49
N ASN A 104 -19.45 0.85 -3.92
CA ASN A 104 -19.94 0.85 -5.30
C ASN A 104 -19.00 0.19 -6.33
N VAL A 105 -18.04 -0.62 -5.89
CA VAL A 105 -17.27 -1.50 -6.78
C VAL A 105 -18.09 -2.75 -7.07
N ILE A 106 -18.33 -3.01 -8.36
CA ILE A 106 -19.03 -4.22 -8.82
C ILE A 106 -18.15 -5.47 -8.66
N ASP A 107 -18.77 -6.63 -8.44
CA ASP A 107 -18.06 -7.89 -8.11
C ASP A 107 -17.01 -8.30 -9.16
N VAL A 108 -17.30 -8.07 -10.45
CA VAL A 108 -16.35 -8.37 -11.53
C VAL A 108 -15.07 -7.55 -11.43
N ASN A 109 -15.16 -6.30 -10.97
CA ASN A 109 -13.99 -5.44 -10.78
C ASN A 109 -13.16 -5.89 -9.57
N ARG A 110 -13.83 -6.29 -8.47
CA ARG A 110 -13.15 -6.89 -7.31
C ARG A 110 -12.46 -8.20 -7.70
N THR A 111 -13.07 -8.98 -8.58
CA THR A 111 -12.47 -10.21 -9.12
C THR A 111 -11.19 -9.91 -9.89
N HIS A 112 -11.23 -8.97 -10.85
CA HIS A 112 -10.02 -8.59 -11.62
C HIS A 112 -8.91 -8.01 -10.74
N GLU A 113 -9.28 -7.28 -9.71
CA GLU A 113 -8.35 -6.73 -8.72
C GLU A 113 -7.62 -7.84 -7.97
N VAL A 114 -8.36 -8.83 -7.47
CA VAL A 114 -7.80 -10.00 -6.78
C VAL A 114 -6.97 -10.87 -7.71
N GLU A 115 -7.44 -11.13 -8.93
CA GLU A 115 -6.69 -11.89 -9.94
C GLU A 115 -5.36 -11.21 -10.27
N PHE A 116 -5.34 -9.88 -10.38
CA PHE A 116 -4.11 -9.12 -10.60
C PHE A 116 -3.17 -9.22 -9.39
N ALA A 117 -3.68 -9.08 -8.16
CA ALA A 117 -2.89 -9.23 -6.95
C ALA A 117 -2.24 -10.63 -6.87
N GLN A 118 -3.01 -11.68 -7.18
CA GLN A 118 -2.54 -13.06 -7.22
C GLN A 118 -1.52 -13.31 -8.32
N ALA A 119 -1.71 -12.72 -9.51
CA ALA A 119 -0.75 -12.80 -10.61
C ALA A 119 0.60 -12.14 -10.26
N CYS A 120 0.62 -11.24 -9.27
CA CYS A 120 1.85 -10.62 -8.79
C CYS A 120 2.58 -11.45 -7.73
N LEU A 121 2.02 -12.57 -7.25
CA LEU A 121 2.69 -13.41 -6.25
C LEU A 121 4.06 -13.84 -6.74
N HIS A 122 5.04 -13.80 -5.83
CA HIS A 122 6.45 -14.10 -6.09
C HIS A 122 7.19 -13.12 -7.00
N ASN A 123 6.54 -12.03 -7.45
CA ASN A 123 7.29 -10.93 -8.05
C ASN A 123 8.33 -10.42 -7.05
N HIS A 124 9.51 -10.08 -7.58
CA HIS A 124 10.61 -9.60 -6.77
C HIS A 124 10.26 -8.22 -6.17
N TYR A 125 10.95 -7.87 -5.09
CA TYR A 125 10.74 -6.56 -4.47
C TYR A 125 11.48 -5.47 -5.25
N GLY A 126 10.81 -4.33 -5.45
CA GLY A 126 11.32 -3.23 -6.26
C GLY A 126 12.36 -2.34 -5.61
N TRP A 127 13.52 -2.90 -5.23
CA TRP A 127 14.60 -2.11 -4.62
C TRP A 127 15.10 -0.98 -5.54
N LEU A 128 15.18 -1.22 -6.85
CA LEU A 128 15.61 -0.20 -7.81
C LEU A 128 14.53 0.87 -8.00
N THR A 129 13.26 0.49 -8.00
CA THR A 129 12.12 1.41 -7.96
C THR A 129 12.18 2.31 -6.73
N ILE A 130 12.48 1.77 -5.55
CA ILE A 130 12.64 2.54 -4.30
C ILE A 130 13.82 3.52 -4.38
N VAL A 131 14.97 3.09 -4.91
CA VAL A 131 16.13 3.97 -5.12
C VAL A 131 15.78 5.09 -6.09
N SER A 132 15.03 4.80 -7.15
CA SER A 132 14.58 5.79 -8.13
C SER A 132 13.64 6.82 -7.52
N ILE A 133 12.67 6.37 -6.71
CA ILE A 133 11.73 7.24 -6.00
C ILE A 133 12.49 8.09 -4.98
N ALA A 134 13.44 7.51 -4.24
CA ALA A 134 14.27 8.26 -3.31
C ALA A 134 15.10 9.34 -4.02
N LEU A 135 15.71 9.03 -5.17
CA LEU A 135 16.45 9.98 -6.01
C LEU A 135 15.53 11.08 -6.59
N SER A 136 14.35 10.71 -7.07
CA SER A 136 13.31 11.62 -7.55
C SER A 136 12.88 12.60 -6.45
N LEU A 137 12.60 12.08 -5.25
CA LEU A 137 12.24 12.88 -4.07
C LEU A 137 13.39 13.79 -3.61
N LEU A 138 14.64 13.32 -3.66
CA LEU A 138 15.84 14.10 -3.30
C LEU A 138 16.14 15.23 -4.29
N THR A 139 15.88 15.01 -5.58
CA THR A 139 16.26 15.93 -6.65
C THR A 139 15.09 16.78 -7.17
N GLY A 140 13.86 16.51 -6.72
CA GLY A 140 12.64 17.10 -7.28
C GLY A 140 12.40 16.73 -8.74
N SER A 141 13.14 15.76 -9.28
CA SER A 141 13.05 15.32 -10.65
C SER A 141 11.87 14.35 -10.83
N LYS A 142 11.18 14.40 -11.97
CA LYS A 142 10.08 13.45 -12.28
C LYS A 142 10.59 12.12 -12.86
N LEU A 143 11.83 11.75 -12.56
CA LEU A 143 12.48 10.57 -13.14
C LEU A 143 12.11 9.34 -12.31
N GLY A 144 11.44 8.38 -12.96
CA GLY A 144 11.14 7.06 -12.41
C GLY A 144 11.99 6.01 -13.10
N PHE A 145 12.60 5.11 -12.32
CA PHE A 145 13.28 3.94 -12.85
C PHE A 145 12.65 2.70 -12.21
N GLY A 146 11.87 1.95 -12.99
CA GLY A 146 11.33 0.65 -12.60
C GLY A 146 12.07 -0.47 -13.33
N VAL A 147 12.17 -1.64 -12.69
CA VAL A 147 12.57 -2.89 -13.36
C VAL A 147 11.35 -3.78 -13.46
N ASP A 148 11.19 -4.48 -14.56
CA ASP A 148 10.05 -5.39 -14.73
C ASP A 148 10.08 -6.52 -13.70
N GLY A 149 8.92 -6.93 -13.19
CA GLY A 149 8.80 -7.93 -12.12
C GLY A 149 9.17 -7.45 -10.70
N GLN A 150 9.27 -6.13 -10.49
CA GLN A 150 9.52 -5.51 -9.19
C GLN A 150 8.29 -4.75 -8.70
N GLU A 151 7.79 -5.00 -7.48
CA GLU A 151 6.65 -4.26 -6.91
C GLU A 151 6.99 -3.59 -5.57
N ILE A 152 6.49 -2.37 -5.36
CA ILE A 152 6.44 -1.74 -4.03
C ILE A 152 5.01 -1.87 -3.47
N CYS A 153 4.85 -1.87 -2.15
CA CYS A 153 3.57 -2.16 -1.50
C CYS A 153 2.42 -1.26 -1.98
N SER A 154 2.65 0.05 -2.06
CA SER A 154 1.66 1.02 -2.54
C SER A 154 1.42 0.98 -4.05
N ALA A 155 2.43 0.65 -4.86
CA ALA A 155 2.25 0.49 -6.30
C ALA A 155 1.44 -0.77 -6.62
N LEU A 156 1.71 -1.88 -5.92
CA LEU A 156 0.91 -3.10 -6.02
C LEU A 156 -0.57 -2.78 -5.75
N VAL A 157 -0.87 -2.15 -4.62
CA VAL A 157 -2.24 -1.75 -4.26
C VAL A 157 -2.82 -0.77 -5.29
N ALA A 158 -2.08 0.23 -5.75
CA ALA A 158 -2.58 1.15 -6.77
C ALA A 158 -2.89 0.45 -8.10
N ARG A 159 -2.04 -0.47 -8.56
CA ARG A 159 -2.26 -1.24 -9.79
C ARG A 159 -3.43 -2.21 -9.65
N CYS A 160 -3.68 -2.74 -8.45
CA CYS A 160 -4.92 -3.45 -8.12
C CYS A 160 -6.12 -2.52 -8.28
N LEU A 161 -6.10 -1.34 -7.65
CA LEU A 161 -7.20 -0.38 -7.67
C LEU A 161 -7.52 0.14 -9.09
N GLU A 162 -6.55 0.24 -10.00
CA GLU A 162 -6.81 0.56 -11.41
C GLU A 162 -7.76 -0.45 -12.10
N ARG A 163 -7.86 -1.69 -11.59
CA ARG A 163 -8.75 -2.75 -12.14
C ARG A 163 -10.20 -2.52 -11.73
N THR A 164 -10.41 -1.67 -10.73
CA THR A 164 -11.72 -1.14 -10.38
C THR A 164 -12.10 0.09 -11.20
N GLY A 165 -11.20 0.57 -12.06
CA GLY A 165 -11.36 1.75 -12.89
C GLY A 165 -10.75 3.03 -12.32
N GLU A 166 -10.13 3.00 -11.13
CA GLU A 166 -9.48 4.17 -10.53
C GLU A 166 -8.44 4.80 -11.47
N ILE A 167 -8.39 6.14 -11.48
CA ILE A 167 -7.50 6.90 -12.35
C ILE A 167 -6.65 7.83 -11.48
N PHE A 168 -5.48 7.32 -11.06
CA PHE A 168 -4.60 8.09 -10.20
C PHE A 168 -3.98 9.30 -10.90
N PRO A 169 -3.70 10.37 -10.14
CA PRO A 169 -3.10 11.59 -10.68
C PRO A 169 -1.62 11.45 -11.02
N THR A 170 -0.97 10.44 -10.45
CA THR A 170 0.41 10.05 -10.74
C THR A 170 0.41 8.60 -11.20
N ASP A 171 1.40 8.23 -12.00
CA ASP A 171 1.63 6.83 -12.37
C ASP A 171 1.73 5.93 -11.13
N PRO A 172 1.05 4.76 -11.10
CA PRO A 172 1.04 3.84 -9.95
C PRO A 172 2.43 3.47 -9.43
N TRP A 173 3.43 3.40 -10.30
CA TRP A 173 4.81 3.08 -9.92
C TRP A 173 5.45 4.13 -9.00
N HIS A 174 4.89 5.33 -8.93
CA HIS A 174 5.35 6.42 -8.07
C HIS A 174 4.40 6.70 -6.90
N ILE A 175 3.33 5.93 -6.76
CA ILE A 175 2.38 6.13 -5.66
C ILE A 175 3.03 5.64 -4.38
N MET A 176 3.10 6.53 -3.39
CA MET A 176 3.52 6.23 -2.03
C MET A 176 2.30 5.87 -1.17
N PRO A 177 2.49 5.19 -0.02
CA PRO A 177 1.41 4.97 0.94
C PRO A 177 0.73 6.29 1.36
N ALA A 178 1.49 7.38 1.51
CA ALA A 178 0.94 8.71 1.76
C ALA A 178 0.10 9.27 0.61
N ASP A 179 0.39 8.93 -0.65
CA ASP A 179 -0.45 9.31 -1.79
C ASP A 179 -1.78 8.56 -1.75
N LEU A 180 -1.78 7.25 -1.45
CA LEU A 180 -3.00 6.47 -1.24
C LEU A 180 -3.82 7.03 -0.06
N ALA A 181 -3.16 7.32 1.06
CA ALA A 181 -3.80 7.90 2.22
C ALA A 181 -4.42 9.27 1.91
N LYS A 182 -3.76 10.12 1.14
CA LYS A 182 -4.32 11.41 0.73
C LYS A 182 -5.48 11.24 -0.25
N TYR A 183 -5.32 10.37 -1.24
CA TYR A 183 -6.34 10.10 -2.26
C TYR A 183 -7.63 9.54 -1.63
N TYR A 184 -7.47 8.62 -0.68
CA TYR A 184 -8.53 8.06 0.15
C TYR A 184 -8.69 8.78 1.50
N GLY A 185 -8.18 10.02 1.65
CA GLY A 185 -8.23 10.84 2.88
C GLY A 185 -8.26 10.07 4.20
N VAL A 186 -7.37 9.11 4.36
CA VAL A 186 -7.13 8.31 5.55
C VAL A 186 -6.23 9.11 6.47
N LEU A 187 -6.81 9.59 7.57
CA LEU A 187 -6.09 10.31 8.62
C LEU A 187 -5.85 9.37 9.80
N PRO A 188 -4.69 9.47 10.48
CA PRO A 188 -4.51 8.76 11.72
C PRO A 188 -5.49 9.24 12.79
N GLU A 189 -6.05 8.31 13.57
CA GLU A 189 -6.91 8.64 14.70
C GLU A 189 -6.13 9.36 15.80
N ASP A 190 -4.93 8.84 16.11
CA ASP A 190 -3.98 9.50 17.00
C ASP A 190 -2.62 9.67 16.29
N PRO A 191 -2.20 10.91 15.98
CA PRO A 191 -0.87 11.19 15.44
C PRO A 191 0.30 10.69 16.31
N ASN A 192 0.05 10.46 17.61
CA ASN A 192 1.04 10.01 18.58
C ASN A 192 0.91 8.52 18.96
N ALA A 193 -0.06 7.79 18.37
CA ALA A 193 -0.21 6.37 18.69
C ALA A 193 1.10 5.60 18.39
N PRO A 194 1.46 4.61 19.23
CA PRO A 194 2.71 3.87 19.09
C PRO A 194 2.88 3.27 17.71
N VAL A 195 4.11 3.32 17.17
CA VAL A 195 4.45 2.66 15.91
C VAL A 195 4.42 1.15 16.12
N GLY A 196 3.58 0.45 15.38
CA GLY A 196 3.51 -1.01 15.45
C GLY A 196 4.73 -1.67 14.80
N ILE A 197 4.80 -2.99 14.93
CA ILE A 197 5.88 -3.77 14.33
C ILE A 197 5.32 -4.47 13.10
N VAL A 198 5.70 -4.00 11.92
CA VAL A 198 5.42 -4.74 10.68
C VAL A 198 6.15 -6.09 10.80
N PRO A 199 5.41 -7.21 10.72
CA PRO A 199 5.99 -8.54 10.84
C PRO A 199 7.07 -8.76 9.79
N ALA A 200 8.16 -9.44 10.17
CA ALA A 200 9.24 -9.76 9.24
C ALA A 200 8.67 -10.50 8.00
N PRO A 201 9.24 -10.26 6.80
CA PRO A 201 8.88 -11.03 5.61
C PRO A 201 9.19 -12.50 5.82
N ASP A 202 8.44 -13.36 5.14
CA ASP A 202 8.74 -14.79 5.12
C ASP A 202 10.00 -14.96 4.27
N VAL A 203 11.15 -15.09 4.92
CA VAL A 203 12.40 -15.38 4.21
C VAL A 203 12.28 -16.79 3.69
N GLY A 204 12.09 -16.93 2.38
CA GLY A 204 11.86 -18.21 1.74
C GLY A 204 12.83 -19.27 2.24
N ARG A 205 12.30 -20.34 2.85
CA ARG A 205 12.93 -21.65 2.73
C ARG A 205 12.93 -21.94 1.23
N GLN A 206 14.04 -21.69 0.55
CA GLN A 206 14.32 -22.41 -0.68
C GLN A 206 14.14 -23.88 -0.34
N ALA A 207 13.15 -24.51 -0.95
CA ALA A 207 13.01 -25.94 -0.88
C ALA A 207 14.28 -26.53 -1.50
N CYS A 208 15.20 -27.03 -0.67
CA CYS A 208 16.13 -28.06 -1.11
C CYS A 208 15.27 -29.29 -1.41
N SER A 209 14.90 -29.45 -2.67
CA SER A 209 14.46 -30.72 -3.22
C SER A 209 15.68 -31.65 -3.31
N THR A 210 15.66 -32.73 -2.54
CA THR A 210 16.36 -33.99 -2.86
C THR A 210 15.36 -34.97 -3.41
#